data_AF-A0A507D4B8-F1
#
_entry.id   AF-A0A507D4B8-F1
#
_cell.length_a   1.000
_cell.length_b   1.000
_cell.length_c   1.000
_cell.angle_alpha   90.00
_cell.angle_beta   90.00
_cell.angle_gamma   90.00
#
_symmetry.space_group_name_H-M   'P 1'
#
loop_
_entity.id
_entity.type
_entity.pdbx_description
1 polymer ?
#
loop_
_entity_poly.entity_id
_entity_poly.type
_entity_poly.pdbx_seq_one_letter_code
_entity_poly.pdbx_strand_id
1 'polypeptide(L)'
;MGHTLFHKIEQVVQNMTQEAQEKKLVQQSHQNSKAKWRLWRILQTLSWIAVGFGVTYYLDIIPIIYHEAFVKGSRWCWLWIISQSAFFGIFVWLNYIRPRFYGILFSFDNWRTTAEMPVQIATASAGFAMVSIVVVYWTHFHLWSPMIAACQIMGFMELISAY
;
A
#
# COMPACT_ATOMS: atom_id res chain seq x y z
N MET A 1 -43.17 -23.82 -47.00
CA MET A 1 -42.73 -24.00 -45.60
C MET A 1 -41.24 -23.69 -45.36
N GLY A 2 -40.37 -23.57 -46.38
CA GLY A 2 -38.94 -23.26 -46.16
C GLY A 2 -38.60 -21.80 -45.78
N HIS A 3 -39.43 -20.83 -46.16
CA HIS A 3 -39.14 -19.40 -46.00
C HIS A 3 -39.18 -18.91 -44.53
N THR A 4 -40.01 -19.54 -43.70
CA THR A 4 -40.17 -19.21 -42.27
C THR A 4 -39.04 -19.78 -41.40
N LEU A 5 -38.39 -20.86 -41.84
CA LEU A 5 -37.22 -21.44 -41.17
C LEU A 5 -35.99 -20.58 -41.41
N PHE A 6 -35.80 -20.07 -42.63
CA PHE A 6 -34.68 -19.21 -42.99
C PHE A 6 -34.66 -17.91 -42.18
N HIS A 7 -35.83 -17.28 -42.02
CA HIS A 7 -35.98 -16.03 -41.27
C HIS A 7 -35.73 -16.19 -39.77
N LYS A 8 -36.07 -17.37 -39.21
CA LYS A 8 -35.74 -17.73 -37.81
C LYS A 8 -34.24 -17.94 -37.61
N ILE A 9 -33.56 -18.55 -38.58
CA ILE A 9 -32.11 -18.77 -38.52
C ILE A 9 -31.38 -17.43 -38.58
N GLU A 10 -31.78 -16.51 -39.46
CA GLU A 10 -31.20 -15.16 -39.51
C GLU A 10 -31.39 -14.38 -38.21
N GLN A 11 -32.57 -14.45 -37.59
CA GLN A 11 -32.81 -13.80 -36.29
C GLN A 11 -31.95 -14.40 -35.18
N VAL A 12 -31.78 -15.72 -35.15
CA VAL A 12 -30.92 -16.39 -34.15
C VAL A 12 -29.45 -16.01 -34.35
N VAL A 13 -28.98 -15.94 -35.60
CA VAL A 13 -27.61 -15.50 -35.92
C VAL A 13 -27.41 -14.02 -35.52
N GLN A 14 -28.37 -13.14 -35.80
CA GLN A 14 -28.29 -11.73 -35.39
C GLN A 14 -28.25 -11.57 -33.86
N ASN A 15 -29.09 -12.30 -33.12
CA ASN A 15 -29.11 -12.25 -31.66
C ASN A 15 -27.79 -12.76 -31.06
N MET A 16 -27.23 -13.87 -31.57
CA MET A 16 -25.93 -14.36 -31.12
C MET A 16 -24.80 -13.37 -31.42
N THR A 17 -24.89 -12.64 -32.52
CA THR A 17 -23.87 -11.64 -32.90
C THR A 17 -23.93 -10.41 -32.00
N GLN A 18 -25.14 -9.96 -31.63
CA GLN A 18 -25.36 -8.87 -30.67
C GLN A 18 -24.87 -9.23 -29.27
N GLU A 19 -25.21 -10.43 -28.76
CA GLU A 19 -24.72 -10.88 -27.44
C GLU A 19 -23.18 -10.98 -27.39
N ALA A 20 -22.55 -11.41 -28.49
CA ALA A 20 -21.10 -11.48 -28.58
C ALA A 20 -20.44 -10.08 -28.60
N GLN A 21 -21.07 -9.09 -29.24
CA GLN A 21 -20.61 -7.70 -29.21
C GLN A 21 -20.80 -7.05 -27.84
N GLU A 22 -21.92 -7.30 -27.17
CA GLU A 22 -22.20 -6.77 -25.83
C GLU A 22 -21.22 -7.33 -24.80
N LYS A 23 -20.94 -8.64 -24.85
CA LYS A 23 -19.91 -9.28 -23.99
C LYS A 23 -18.52 -8.69 -24.22
N LYS A 24 -18.14 -8.40 -25.47
CA LYS A 24 -16.86 -7.74 -25.78
C LYS A 24 -16.81 -6.31 -25.24
N LEU A 25 -17.89 -5.54 -25.39
CA LEU A 25 -17.99 -4.17 -24.85
C LEU A 25 -17.90 -4.15 -23.32
N VAL A 26 -18.57 -5.07 -22.63
CA VAL A 26 -18.50 -5.21 -21.16
C VAL A 26 -17.11 -5.65 -20.70
N GLN A 27 -16.47 -6.61 -21.37
CA GLN A 27 -15.08 -7.00 -21.07
C GLN A 27 -14.11 -5.83 -21.28
N GLN A 28 -14.26 -5.07 -22.37
CA GLN A 28 -13.41 -3.94 -22.71
C GLN A 28 -13.62 -2.76 -21.74
N SER A 29 -14.86 -2.52 -21.29
CA SER A 29 -15.14 -1.51 -20.24
C SER A 29 -14.54 -1.92 -18.88
N HIS A 30 -14.63 -3.20 -18.50
CA HIS A 30 -13.99 -3.72 -17.30
C HIS A 30 -12.46 -3.64 -17.38
N GLN A 31 -11.87 -3.90 -18.54
CA GLN A 31 -10.43 -3.80 -18.75
C GLN A 31 -9.95 -2.34 -18.69
N ASN A 32 -10.68 -1.40 -19.29
CA ASN A 32 -10.41 0.03 -19.21
C ASN A 32 -10.59 0.58 -17.79
N SER A 33 -11.60 0.11 -17.05
CA SER A 33 -11.81 0.45 -15.65
C SER A 33 -10.63 -0.03 -14.78
N LYS A 34 -10.19 -1.28 -14.96
CA LYS A 34 -9.01 -1.83 -14.27
C LYS A 34 -7.72 -1.07 -14.60
N ALA A 35 -7.53 -0.66 -15.86
CA ALA A 35 -6.36 0.12 -16.27
C ALA A 35 -6.34 1.52 -15.63
N LYS A 36 -7.48 2.23 -15.64
CA LYS A 36 -7.61 3.53 -14.95
C LYS A 36 -7.36 3.40 -13.45
N TRP A 37 -7.90 2.36 -12.81
CA TRP A 37 -7.71 2.11 -11.38
C TRP A 37 -6.25 1.80 -11.02
N ARG A 38 -5.52 1.07 -11.87
CA ARG A 38 -4.08 0.85 -11.71
C ARG A 38 -3.28 2.14 -11.84
N LEU A 39 -3.57 2.95 -12.87
CA LEU A 39 -2.87 4.22 -13.08
C LEU A 39 -3.10 5.19 -11.91
N TRP A 40 -4.34 5.26 -11.42
CA TRP A 40 -4.69 6.11 -10.29
C TRP A 40 -3.98 5.68 -9.00
N ARG A 41 -3.89 4.37 -8.74
CA ARG A 41 -3.08 3.85 -7.62
C ARG A 41 -1.61 4.20 -7.74
N ILE A 42 -1.01 4.04 -8.92
CA ILE A 42 0.40 4.38 -9.14
C ILE A 42 0.65 5.87 -8.87
N LEU A 43 -0.23 6.75 -9.36
CA LEU A 43 -0.13 8.19 -9.10
C LEU A 43 -0.28 8.50 -7.60
N GLN A 44 -1.20 7.83 -6.92
CA GLN A 44 -1.37 7.97 -5.47
C GLN A 44 -0.09 7.54 -4.72
N THR A 45 0.46 6.37 -5.02
CA THR A 45 1.71 5.87 -4.44
C THR A 45 2.87 6.84 -4.66
N LEU A 46 3.06 7.32 -5.90
CA LEU A 46 4.11 8.29 -6.22
C LEU A 46 3.90 9.62 -5.49
N SER A 47 2.66 10.08 -5.35
CA SER A 47 2.34 11.31 -4.62
C SER A 47 2.71 11.21 -3.14
N TRP A 48 2.40 10.09 -2.49
CA TRP A 48 2.74 9.86 -1.09
C TRP A 48 4.23 9.72 -0.87
N ILE A 49 4.94 9.04 -1.77
CA ILE A 49 6.40 8.97 -1.73
C ILE A 49 7.00 10.37 -1.86
N ALA A 50 6.56 11.15 -2.86
CA ALA A 50 7.04 12.52 -3.07
C ALA A 50 6.75 13.44 -1.88
N VAL A 51 5.55 13.35 -1.28
CA VAL A 51 5.19 14.11 -0.08
C VAL A 51 6.04 13.67 1.11
N GLY A 52 6.23 12.36 1.32
CA GLY A 52 7.06 11.84 2.41
C GLY A 52 8.51 12.32 2.33
N PHE A 53 9.13 12.23 1.14
CA PHE A 53 10.48 12.75 0.90
C PHE A 53 10.54 14.27 0.99
N GLY A 54 9.58 14.97 0.40
CA GLY A 54 9.50 16.43 0.39
C GLY A 54 9.38 17.00 1.80
N VAL A 55 8.52 16.43 2.63
CA VAL A 55 8.38 16.81 4.06
C VAL A 55 9.67 16.52 4.82
N THR A 56 10.31 15.38 4.57
CA THR A 56 11.57 15.01 5.22
C THR A 56 12.71 15.98 4.88
N TYR A 57 12.80 16.37 3.61
CA TYR A 57 13.81 17.28 3.10
C TYR A 57 13.56 18.73 3.54
N TYR A 58 12.33 19.23 3.40
CA TYR A 58 12.00 20.63 3.66
C TYR A 58 12.03 20.99 5.15
N LEU A 59 11.72 20.03 6.02
CA LEU A 59 11.69 20.23 7.47
C LEU A 59 13.00 19.84 8.17
N ASP A 60 14.07 19.54 7.41
CA ASP A 60 15.37 19.14 7.95
C ASP A 60 15.23 18.03 9.02
N ILE A 61 14.40 17.02 8.73
CA ILE A 61 14.06 15.97 9.69
C ILE A 61 15.30 15.13 10.06
N ILE A 62 16.20 14.89 9.10
CA ILE A 62 17.40 14.06 9.31
C ILE A 62 18.29 14.62 10.43
N PRO A 63 18.72 15.90 10.40
CA PRO A 63 19.51 16.46 11.50
C PRO A 63 18.75 16.54 12.82
N ILE A 64 17.42 16.75 12.81
CA ILE A 64 16.59 16.71 14.03
C ILE A 64 16.67 15.32 14.68
N ILE A 65 16.43 14.26 13.90
CA ILE A 65 16.50 12.88 14.38
C ILE A 65 17.91 12.55 14.88
N TYR A 66 18.96 12.97 14.16
CA TYR A 66 20.34 12.76 14.57
C TYR A 66 20.63 13.42 15.93
N HIS A 67 20.21 14.68 16.09
CA HIS A 67 20.38 15.40 17.34
C HIS A 67 19.60 14.76 18.49
N GLU A 68 18.36 14.35 18.25
CA GLU A 68 17.53 13.67 19.26
C GLU A 68 18.10 12.29 19.67
N ALA A 69 18.58 11.51 18.71
CA ALA A 69 19.11 10.17 18.96
C ALA A 69 20.47 10.19 19.67
N PHE A 70 21.41 11.02 19.20
CA PHE A 70 22.82 10.95 19.61
C PHE A 70 23.22 12.05 20.59
N VAL A 71 22.65 13.26 20.50
CA VAL A 71 23.02 14.38 21.38
C VAL A 71 22.16 14.37 22.64
N LYS A 72 20.83 14.29 22.49
CA LYS A 72 19.91 14.26 23.64
C LYS A 72 19.73 12.85 24.24
N GLY A 73 20.08 11.80 23.51
CA GLY A 73 19.84 10.42 23.94
C GLY A 73 18.35 10.13 24.17
N SER A 74 17.47 10.71 23.35
CA SER A 74 16.03 10.64 23.52
C SER A 74 15.54 9.19 23.43
N ARG A 75 14.98 8.68 24.53
CA ARG A 75 14.42 7.32 24.60
C ARG A 75 13.29 7.11 23.58
N TRP A 76 12.53 8.17 23.30
CA TRP A 76 11.45 8.15 22.31
C TRP A 76 11.99 7.99 20.89
N CYS A 77 13.09 8.67 20.56
CA CYS A 77 13.74 8.50 19.26
C CYS A 77 14.28 7.08 19.07
N TRP A 78 14.89 6.50 20.10
CA TRP A 78 15.34 5.11 20.05
C TRP A 78 14.20 4.10 19.97
N LEU A 79 13.11 4.33 20.71
CA LEU A 79 11.90 3.51 20.63
C LEU A 79 11.30 3.55 19.22
N TRP A 80 11.29 4.72 18.58
CA TRP A 80 10.88 4.86 17.18
C TRP A 80 11.76 4.04 16.25
N ILE A 81 13.09 4.17 16.33
CA ILE A 81 14.04 3.42 15.49
C ILE A 81 13.86 1.91 15.64
N ILE A 82 13.75 1.42 16.88
CA ILE A 82 13.57 -0.01 17.17
C ILE A 82 12.22 -0.50 16.63
N SER A 83 11.14 0.26 16.85
CA SER A 83 9.79 -0.10 16.39
C SER A 83 9.70 -0.10 14.87
N GLN A 84 10.32 0.88 14.21
CA GLN A 84 10.41 0.95 12.76
C GLN A 84 11.22 -0.21 12.18
N SER A 85 12.33 -0.57 12.84
CA SER A 85 13.18 -1.70 12.44
C SER A 85 12.45 -3.04 12.62
N ALA A 86 11.69 -3.22 13.70
CA ALA A 86 10.87 -4.40 13.94
C ALA A 86 9.78 -4.54 12.86
N PHE A 87 9.09 -3.45 12.53
CA PHE A 87 8.11 -3.42 11.43
C PHE A 87 8.74 -3.85 10.10
N PHE A 88 9.88 -3.26 9.74
CA PHE A 88 10.58 -3.61 8.50
C PHE A 88 11.08 -5.07 8.50
N GLY A 89 11.61 -5.54 9.63
CA GLY A 89 12.07 -6.92 9.78
C GLY A 89 10.94 -7.93 9.56
N ILE A 90 9.75 -7.66 10.09
CA ILE A 90 8.59 -8.52 9.88
C ILE A 90 8.12 -8.46 8.43
N PHE A 91 8.12 -7.28 7.81
CA PHE A 91 7.76 -7.15 6.40
C PHE A 91 8.71 -7.93 5.49
N VAL A 92 10.02 -7.79 5.70
CA VAL A 92 11.05 -8.55 4.97
C VAL A 92 10.89 -10.04 5.20
N TRP A 93 10.58 -10.44 6.44
CA TRP A 93 10.34 -11.83 6.76
C TRP A 93 9.12 -12.38 6.01
N LEU A 94 8.00 -11.65 5.96
CA LEU A 94 6.78 -12.08 5.29
C LEU A 94 6.94 -12.18 3.76
N ASN A 95 7.65 -11.24 3.13
CA ASN A 95 7.73 -11.15 1.67
C ASN A 95 8.92 -11.90 1.06
N TYR A 96 10.05 -12.02 1.77
CA TYR A 96 11.27 -12.60 1.20
C TYR A 96 11.70 -13.88 1.89
N ILE A 97 11.76 -13.88 3.23
CA ILE A 97 12.29 -15.02 3.99
C ILE A 97 11.27 -16.16 3.95
N ARG A 98 10.04 -15.90 4.36
CA ARG A 98 9.01 -16.93 4.48
C ARG A 98 8.73 -17.65 3.16
N PRO A 99 8.56 -16.98 2.00
CA PRO A 99 8.36 -17.68 0.74
C PRO A 99 9.58 -18.52 0.34
N ARG A 100 10.80 -18.05 0.64
CA ARG A 100 12.04 -18.77 0.33
C ARG A 100 12.22 -20.03 1.18
N PHE A 101 11.86 -19.99 2.46
CA PHE A 101 12.06 -21.12 3.38
C PHE A 101 10.87 -22.08 3.45
N TYR A 102 9.64 -21.58 3.33
CA TYR A 102 8.42 -22.38 3.50
C TYR A 102 7.66 -22.61 2.19
N GLY A 103 8.03 -21.93 1.09
CA GLY A 103 7.33 -22.05 -0.20
C GLY A 103 5.93 -21.42 -0.23
N ILE A 104 5.49 -20.81 0.87
CA ILE A 104 4.16 -20.19 1.00
C ILE A 104 4.28 -18.70 0.71
N LEU A 105 3.71 -18.28 -0.42
CA LEU A 105 3.56 -16.87 -0.76
C LEU A 105 2.61 -16.19 0.23
N PHE A 106 3.01 -15.01 0.73
CA PHE A 106 2.12 -14.19 1.54
C PHE A 106 1.02 -13.62 0.64
N SER A 107 -0.24 -13.83 1.05
CA SER A 107 -1.40 -13.24 0.41
C SER A 107 -2.08 -12.29 1.39
N PHE A 108 -2.22 -11.02 0.99
CA PHE A 108 -2.94 -10.01 1.76
C PHE A 108 -4.43 -10.35 1.92
N ASP A 109 -5.03 -11.16 1.05
CA ASP A 109 -6.44 -11.54 1.17
C ASP A 109 -6.66 -12.62 2.24
N ASN A 110 -5.62 -13.43 2.51
CA ASN A 110 -5.68 -14.58 3.43
C ASN A 110 -4.68 -14.44 4.60
N TRP A 111 -4.34 -13.21 4.98
CA TRP A 111 -3.32 -12.95 6.01
C TRP A 111 -3.70 -13.54 7.38
N ARG A 112 -4.99 -13.58 7.72
CA ARG A 112 -5.47 -14.17 8.99
C ARG A 112 -5.17 -15.67 9.10
N THR A 113 -5.29 -16.41 8.01
CA THR A 113 -5.05 -17.87 8.05
C THR A 113 -3.57 -18.20 7.84
N THR A 114 -2.82 -17.32 7.17
CA THR A 114 -1.43 -17.59 6.81
C THR A 114 -0.41 -16.95 7.74
N ALA A 115 -0.66 -15.77 8.31
CA ALA A 115 0.32 -15.05 9.14
C ALA A 115 -0.36 -14.00 10.06
N GLU A 116 -1.34 -14.42 10.86
CA GLU A 116 -2.05 -13.52 11.78
C GLU A 116 -1.12 -12.84 12.78
N MET A 117 -0.33 -13.61 13.53
CA MET A 117 0.54 -13.09 14.58
C MET A 117 1.63 -12.15 14.05
N PRO A 118 2.38 -12.47 12.98
CA PRO A 118 3.34 -11.52 12.38
C PRO A 118 2.69 -10.21 11.95
N VAL A 119 1.52 -10.25 11.32
CA VAL A 119 0.82 -9.04 10.88
C VAL A 119 0.38 -8.20 12.08
N GLN A 120 -0.17 -8.82 13.14
CA GLN A 120 -0.53 -8.11 14.36
C GLN A 120 0.68 -7.44 15.03
N ILE A 121 1.82 -8.14 15.12
CA ILE A 121 3.06 -7.57 15.68
C ILE A 121 3.53 -6.40 14.81
N ALA A 122 3.52 -6.54 13.47
CA ALA A 122 3.87 -5.45 12.57
C ALA A 122 2.96 -4.22 12.79
N THR A 123 1.64 -4.41 12.87
CA THR A 123 0.70 -3.32 13.13
C THR A 123 0.97 -2.65 14.48
N ALA A 124 1.24 -3.43 15.54
CA ALA A 124 1.60 -2.89 16.84
C ALA A 124 2.91 -2.09 16.80
N SER A 125 3.95 -2.62 16.14
CA SER A 125 5.23 -1.93 15.95
C SER A 125 5.06 -0.62 15.17
N ALA A 126 4.24 -0.62 14.11
CA ALA A 126 3.92 0.61 13.37
C ALA A 126 3.19 1.65 14.25
N GLY A 127 2.27 1.20 15.10
CA GLY A 127 1.60 2.06 16.08
C GLY A 127 2.57 2.68 17.08
N PHE A 128 3.48 1.89 17.65
CA PHE A 128 4.52 2.40 18.55
C PHE A 128 5.47 3.36 17.84
N ALA A 129 5.87 3.06 16.60
CA ALA A 129 6.67 3.97 15.78
C ALA A 129 5.95 5.30 15.57
N MET A 130 4.65 5.29 15.26
CA MET A 130 3.86 6.51 15.08
C MET A 130 3.79 7.36 16.35
N VAL A 131 3.45 6.76 17.48
CA VAL A 131 3.34 7.51 18.76
C VAL A 131 4.69 8.10 19.14
N SER A 132 5.77 7.31 19.04
CA SER A 132 7.11 7.74 19.43
C SER A 132 7.65 8.87 18.55
N ILE A 133 7.47 8.81 17.22
CA ILE A 133 7.93 9.89 16.34
C ILE A 133 7.11 11.17 16.51
N VAL A 134 5.81 11.07 16.82
CA VAL A 134 4.99 12.25 17.15
C VAL A 134 5.50 12.94 18.41
N VAL A 135 5.88 12.18 19.45
CA VAL A 135 6.47 12.75 20.67
C VAL A 135 7.81 13.44 20.38
N VAL A 136 8.66 12.84 19.54
CA VAL A 136 9.92 13.45 19.10
C VAL A 136 9.65 14.77 18.37
N TYR A 137 8.75 14.75 17.39
CA TYR A 137 8.39 15.94 16.60
C TYR A 137 7.64 17.00 17.40
N TRP A 138 6.95 16.65 18.49
CA TRP A 138 6.20 17.60 19.31
C TRP A 138 7.09 18.73 19.83
N THR A 139 8.34 18.42 20.12
CA THR A 139 9.33 19.37 20.62
C THR A 139 9.79 20.41 19.58
N HIS A 140 9.55 20.14 18.29
CA HIS A 140 10.00 21.00 17.18
C HIS A 140 8.84 21.63 16.40
N PHE A 141 7.76 20.87 16.18
CA PHE A 141 6.66 21.24 15.28
C PHE A 141 5.29 21.35 15.96
N HIS A 142 5.20 21.00 17.25
CA HIS A 142 4.00 21.11 18.07
C HIS A 142 2.75 20.48 17.42
N LEU A 143 1.74 21.30 17.09
CA LEU A 143 0.47 20.84 16.53
C LEU A 143 0.61 20.15 15.17
N TRP A 144 1.69 20.44 14.42
CA TRP A 144 1.93 19.86 13.09
C TRP A 144 2.57 18.47 13.15
N SER A 145 3.13 18.08 14.29
CA SER A 145 3.82 16.80 14.49
C SER A 145 3.03 15.56 14.05
N PRO A 146 1.74 15.38 14.40
CA PRO A 146 0.95 14.24 13.92
C PRO A 146 0.77 14.23 12.40
N MET A 147 0.62 15.40 11.77
CA MET A 147 0.45 15.51 10.33
C MET A 147 1.75 15.16 9.59
N ILE A 148 2.89 15.69 10.08
CA ILE A 148 4.23 15.41 9.54
C ILE A 148 4.54 13.91 9.66
N ALA A 149 4.30 13.33 10.84
CA ALA A 149 4.50 11.90 11.08
C ALA A 149 3.60 11.04 10.17
N ALA A 150 2.33 11.42 9.98
CA ALA A 150 1.42 10.71 9.10
C ALA A 150 1.90 10.75 7.64
N CYS A 151 2.36 11.90 7.15
CA CYS A 151 2.92 12.03 5.80
C CYS A 151 4.13 11.12 5.59
N GLN A 152 5.04 11.03 6.56
CA GLN A 152 6.21 10.16 6.47
C GLN A 152 5.85 8.68 6.53
N ILE A 153 4.92 8.28 7.40
CA ILE A 153 4.47 6.89 7.47
C ILE A 153 3.76 6.50 6.19
N MET A 154 2.87 7.34 5.66
CA MET A 154 2.18 7.05 4.38
C MET A 154 3.18 6.93 3.24
N GLY A 155 4.16 7.85 3.13
CA GLY A 155 5.22 7.75 2.14
C GLY A 155 6.05 6.47 2.28
N PHE A 156 6.34 6.04 3.51
CA PHE A 156 7.07 4.81 3.79
C PHE A 156 6.26 3.55 3.47
N MET A 157 4.98 3.50 3.84
CA MET A 157 4.08 2.38 3.56
C MET A 157 3.86 2.19 2.05
N GLU A 158 3.73 3.30 1.31
CA GLU A 158 3.58 3.28 -0.14
C GLU A 158 4.87 2.84 -0.85
N LEU A 159 6.03 3.22 -0.32
CA LEU A 159 7.31 2.70 -0.81
C LEU A 159 7.41 1.19 -0.61
N ILE A 160 6.98 0.68 0.53
CA ILE A 160 6.93 -0.76 0.82
C ILE A 160 5.93 -1.49 -0.08
N SER A 161 4.74 -0.93 -0.30
CA SER A 161 3.71 -1.55 -1.13
C SER A 161 4.04 -1.56 -2.62
N ALA A 162 4.97 -0.72 -3.07
CA ALA A 162 5.42 -0.67 -4.46
C ALA A 162 6.37 -1.81 -4.83
N TYR A 163 6.97 -2.49 -3.83
CA TYR A 163 7.88 -3.63 -3.99
C TYR A 163 7.22 -4.96 -3.62
#